data_AF-A0A1C6CHX5-F1
#
_entry.id   AF-A0A1C6CHX5-F1
#
_cell.length_a   1.000
_cell.length_b   1.000
_cell.length_c   1.000
_cell.angle_alpha   90.00
_cell.angle_beta   90.00
_cell.angle_gamma   90.00
#
_symmetry.space_group_name_H-M   'P 1'
#
loop_
_entity.id
_entity.type
_entity.pdbx_description
1 polymer ?
#
loop_
_entity_poly.entity_id
_entity_poly.type
_entity_poly.pdbx_seq_one_letter_code
_entity_poly.pdbx_strand_id
1 'polypeptide(L)'
;MWRYYEKKIILFSVLAIILLGMILFLFAKIPSPQMDHKIFGSYFEKKICKKYELTFVDETFNYAESAGYDSQTLSLIIHGDPQIYKYHDRDIYCRITADYKGKTITVRFKGTKIIGTKYKWSLENEDAFEVFKK
;
A
#
# COMPACT_ATOMS: atom_id res chain seq x y z
N MET A 1 54.92 -24.10 -3.46
CA MET A 1 54.49 -22.71 -3.75
C MET A 1 53.18 -22.67 -4.53
N TRP A 2 53.02 -23.45 -5.62
CA TRP A 2 51.79 -23.53 -6.45
C TRP A 2 50.48 -23.80 -5.68
N ARG A 3 50.44 -24.84 -4.82
CA ARG A 3 49.27 -25.19 -3.97
C ARG A 3 48.81 -24.07 -3.02
N TYR A 4 49.68 -23.12 -2.68
CA TYR A 4 49.32 -21.96 -1.84
C TYR A 4 48.57 -20.89 -2.65
N TYR A 5 48.99 -20.68 -3.90
CA TYR A 5 48.30 -19.77 -4.83
C TYR A 5 46.93 -20.32 -5.25
N GLU A 6 46.81 -21.62 -5.53
CA GLU A 6 45.51 -22.26 -5.83
C GLU A 6 44.51 -22.09 -4.70
N LYS A 7 44.92 -22.34 -3.45
CA LYS A 7 44.04 -22.15 -2.27
C LYS A 7 43.59 -20.70 -2.10
N LYS A 8 44.47 -19.72 -2.37
CA LYS A 8 44.10 -18.30 -2.34
C LYS A 8 43.11 -17.94 -3.45
N ILE A 9 43.32 -18.42 -4.67
CA ILE A 9 42.42 -18.16 -5.80
C ILE A 9 41.03 -18.73 -5.49
N ILE A 10 40.94 -19.97 -5.01
CA ILE A 10 39.67 -20.59 -4.60
C ILE A 10 38.98 -19.76 -3.50
N LEU A 11 39.73 -19.32 -2.48
CA LEU A 11 39.18 -18.49 -1.40
C LEU A 11 38.61 -17.16 -1.92
N PHE A 12 39.35 -16.47 -2.80
CA PHE A 12 38.87 -15.23 -3.43
C PHE A 12 37.63 -15.45 -4.30
N SER A 13 37.58 -16.53 -5.08
CA SER A 13 36.43 -16.89 -5.89
C SER A 13 35.19 -17.17 -5.03
N VAL A 14 35.34 -17.91 -3.92
CA VAL A 14 34.25 -18.18 -2.99
C VAL A 14 33.72 -16.89 -2.35
N LEU A 15 34.62 -16.00 -1.89
CA LEU A 15 34.24 -14.70 -1.33
C LEU A 15 33.50 -13.81 -2.34
N ALA A 16 33.95 -13.80 -3.60
CA ALA A 16 33.29 -13.05 -4.67
C ALA A 16 31.87 -13.56 -4.96
N ILE A 17 31.67 -14.88 -4.97
CA ILE A 17 30.33 -15.49 -5.14
C ILE A 17 29.41 -15.13 -3.98
N ILE A 18 29.91 -15.18 -2.74
CA ILE A 18 29.13 -14.79 -1.55
C ILE A 18 28.73 -13.31 -1.64
N LEU A 19 29.67 -12.43 -2.01
CA LEU A 19 29.41 -11.00 -2.19
C LEU A 19 28.34 -10.76 -3.28
N LEU A 20 28.47 -11.42 -4.43
CA LEU A 20 27.50 -11.33 -5.52
C LEU A 20 26.12 -11.82 -5.08
N GLY A 21 26.06 -12.92 -4.33
CA GLY A 21 24.82 -13.46 -3.76
C GLY A 21 24.15 -12.48 -2.80
N MET A 22 24.91 -11.80 -1.94
CA MET A 22 24.37 -10.76 -1.05
C MET A 22 23.82 -9.55 -1.83
N ILE A 23 24.51 -9.13 -2.89
CA ILE A 23 24.06 -8.03 -3.75
C ILE A 23 22.74 -8.40 -4.45
N LEU A 24 22.64 -9.60 -5.03
CA LEU A 24 21.41 -10.08 -5.66
C LEU A 24 20.25 -10.20 -4.65
N PHE A 25 20.54 -10.64 -3.43
CA PHE A 25 19.53 -10.73 -2.36
C PHE A 25 18.97 -9.36 -1.97
N LEU A 26 19.78 -8.29 -2.01
CA LEU A 26 19.32 -6.92 -1.78
C LEU A 26 18.36 -6.44 -2.88
N PHE A 27 18.65 -6.75 -4.15
CA PHE A 27 17.78 -6.39 -5.27
C PHE A 27 16.50 -7.23 -5.36
N ALA A 28 16.48 -8.43 -4.78
CA ALA A 28 15.30 -9.29 -4.72
C ALA A 28 14.22 -8.78 -3.74
N LYS A 29 14.58 -7.90 -2.80
CA LYS A 29 13.61 -7.33 -1.86
C LYS A 29 12.83 -6.19 -2.51
N ILE A 30 11.51 -6.36 -2.58
CA ILE A 30 10.60 -5.27 -2.94
C ILE A 30 10.79 -4.14 -1.91
N PRO A 31 11.14 -2.90 -2.32
CA PRO A 31 11.29 -1.79 -1.40
C PRO A 31 10.01 -1.58 -0.59
N SER A 32 10.11 -1.22 0.68
CA SER A 32 8.92 -0.89 1.47
C SER A 32 8.30 0.43 1.01
N PRO A 33 6.99 0.64 1.17
CA PRO A 33 6.36 1.94 0.92
C PRO A 33 6.97 3.07 1.76
N GLN A 34 7.45 2.79 2.98
CA GLN A 34 8.20 3.76 3.79
C GLN A 34 9.48 4.21 3.08
N MET A 35 10.20 3.28 2.46
CA MET A 35 11.41 3.60 1.71
C MET A 35 11.06 4.41 0.45
N ASP A 36 9.99 4.06 -0.26
CA ASP A 36 9.51 4.86 -1.40
C ASP A 36 9.16 6.29 -0.95
N HIS A 37 8.42 6.46 0.14
CA HIS A 37 8.12 7.78 0.71
C HIS A 37 9.41 8.52 1.12
N LYS A 38 10.38 7.83 1.72
CA LYS A 38 11.66 8.47 2.10
C LYS A 38 12.47 8.97 0.89
N ILE A 39 12.37 8.29 -0.26
CA ILE A 39 13.10 8.65 -1.48
C ILE A 39 12.34 9.69 -2.31
N PHE A 40 11.02 9.52 -2.47
CA PHE A 40 10.19 10.30 -3.39
C PHE A 40 9.28 11.32 -2.70
N GLY A 41 9.18 11.27 -1.36
CA GLY A 41 8.36 12.17 -0.55
C GLY A 41 6.90 12.20 -0.97
N SER A 42 6.33 13.40 -0.95
CA SER A 42 4.91 13.67 -1.28
C SER A 42 4.54 13.33 -2.72
N TYR A 43 5.51 13.25 -3.65
CA TYR A 43 5.22 12.82 -5.02
C TYR A 43 4.72 11.37 -5.06
N PHE A 44 5.32 10.49 -4.24
CA PHE A 44 4.86 9.11 -4.13
C PHE A 44 3.44 9.03 -3.56
N GLU A 45 3.16 9.77 -2.50
CA GLU A 45 1.82 9.80 -1.88
C GLU A 45 0.75 10.25 -2.87
N LYS A 46 0.96 11.41 -3.52
CA LYS A 46 0.03 11.94 -4.53
C LYS A 46 -0.19 10.95 -5.67
N LYS A 47 0.87 10.27 -6.11
CA LYS A 47 0.78 9.28 -7.19
C LYS A 47 -0.05 8.05 -6.79
N ILE A 48 0.09 7.56 -5.56
CA ILE A 48 -0.71 6.44 -5.06
C ILE A 48 -2.16 6.87 -4.87
N CYS A 49 -2.40 7.97 -4.15
CA CYS A 49 -3.73 8.51 -3.90
C CYS A 49 -4.49 8.75 -5.22
N LYS A 50 -3.87 9.43 -6.19
CA LYS A 50 -4.51 9.69 -7.48
C LYS A 50 -4.81 8.43 -8.28
N LYS A 51 -3.93 7.42 -8.20
CA LYS A 51 -4.09 6.17 -8.95
C LYS A 51 -5.27 5.33 -8.45
N TYR A 52 -5.55 5.37 -7.14
CA TYR A 52 -6.56 4.53 -6.50
C TYR A 52 -7.79 5.30 -6.00
N GLU A 53 -7.86 6.61 -6.26
CA GLU A 53 -9.00 7.48 -5.91
C GLU A 53 -10.35 6.86 -6.29
N LEU A 54 -10.52 6.52 -7.57
CA LEU A 54 -11.76 5.92 -8.06
C LEU A 54 -12.03 4.55 -7.42
N THR A 55 -10.99 3.73 -7.22
CA THR A 55 -11.13 2.45 -6.52
C THR A 55 -11.66 2.63 -5.11
N PHE A 56 -11.19 3.63 -4.36
CA PHE A 56 -11.68 3.88 -3.00
C PHE A 56 -13.12 4.40 -3.00
N VAL A 57 -13.48 5.25 -3.97
CA VAL A 57 -14.85 5.75 -4.13
C VAL A 57 -15.80 4.59 -4.44
N ASP A 58 -15.48 3.77 -5.44
CA ASP A 58 -16.31 2.64 -5.88
C ASP A 58 -16.47 1.60 -4.77
N GLU A 59 -15.37 1.21 -4.12
CA GLU A 59 -15.42 0.25 -3.01
C GLU A 59 -16.26 0.80 -1.85
N THR A 60 -16.11 2.09 -1.51
CA THR A 60 -16.93 2.70 -0.45
C THR A 60 -18.42 2.64 -0.77
N PHE A 61 -18.82 2.90 -2.02
CA PHE A 61 -20.21 2.72 -2.43
C PHE A 61 -20.65 1.26 -2.34
N ASN A 62 -19.84 0.31 -2.83
CA ASN A 62 -20.16 -1.11 -2.79
C ASN A 62 -20.37 -1.62 -1.35
N TYR A 63 -19.51 -1.23 -0.41
CA TYR A 63 -19.66 -1.57 1.01
C TYR A 63 -20.87 -0.88 1.63
N ALA A 64 -21.16 0.38 1.29
CA ALA A 64 -22.35 1.07 1.76
C ALA A 64 -23.63 0.36 1.29
N GLU A 65 -23.74 0.04 -0.01
CA GLU A 65 -24.89 -0.69 -0.55
C GLU A 65 -25.06 -2.06 0.12
N SER A 66 -23.96 -2.79 0.31
CA SER A 66 -23.95 -4.07 1.03
C SER A 66 -24.40 -3.93 2.49
N ALA A 67 -24.16 -2.78 3.11
CA ALA A 67 -24.59 -2.46 4.48
C ALA A 67 -26.04 -1.94 4.57
N GLY A 68 -26.76 -1.83 3.45
CA GLY A 68 -28.17 -1.41 3.42
C GLY A 68 -28.40 0.05 3.02
N TYR A 69 -27.36 0.76 2.57
CA TYR A 69 -27.51 2.07 1.94
C TYR A 69 -28.33 1.96 0.65
N ASP A 70 -29.30 2.85 0.49
CA ASP A 70 -30.04 3.02 -0.76
C ASP A 70 -29.39 4.13 -1.59
N SER A 71 -28.76 3.76 -2.69
CA SER A 71 -28.07 4.67 -3.60
C SER A 71 -28.98 5.69 -4.27
N GLN A 72 -30.30 5.50 -4.23
CA GLN A 72 -31.27 6.50 -4.74
C GLN A 72 -31.41 7.71 -3.82
N THR A 73 -30.96 7.62 -2.56
CA THR A 73 -31.18 8.69 -1.56
C THR A 73 -30.23 9.87 -1.69
N LEU A 74 -29.21 9.81 -2.58
CA LEU A 74 -28.19 10.83 -2.83
C LEU A 74 -27.57 11.45 -1.55
N SER A 75 -27.60 10.71 -0.45
CA SER A 75 -27.26 11.23 0.88
C SER A 75 -25.83 10.91 1.30
N LEU A 76 -25.13 10.07 0.54
CA LEU A 76 -23.71 9.74 0.70
C LEU A 76 -22.87 10.55 -0.30
N ILE A 77 -21.99 11.40 0.21
CA ILE A 77 -21.03 12.20 -0.58
C ILE A 77 -19.63 11.74 -0.21
N ILE A 78 -18.87 11.20 -1.17
CA ILE A 78 -17.49 10.78 -0.95
C ILE A 78 -16.55 11.88 -1.45
N HIS A 79 -15.68 12.36 -0.57
CA HIS A 79 -14.67 13.35 -0.91
C HIS A 79 -13.46 12.61 -1.49
N GLY A 80 -13.27 12.67 -2.81
CA GLY A 80 -12.24 11.97 -3.60
C GLY A 80 -10.77 12.33 -3.26
N ASP A 81 -10.48 12.68 -2.02
CA ASP A 81 -9.18 13.13 -1.54
C ASP A 81 -8.58 12.12 -0.56
N PRO A 82 -8.18 10.92 -1.02
CA PRO A 82 -7.60 9.91 -0.15
C PRO A 82 -6.26 10.38 0.42
N GLN A 83 -6.00 10.02 1.68
CA GLN A 83 -4.78 10.37 2.39
C GLN A 83 -4.12 9.12 2.95
N ILE A 84 -2.82 8.96 2.72
CA ILE A 84 -2.03 7.95 3.42
C ILE A 84 -1.76 8.46 4.84
N TYR A 85 -2.14 7.69 5.85
CA TYR A 85 -1.99 8.08 7.25
C TYR A 85 -1.02 7.18 8.02
N LYS A 86 -0.66 6.01 7.47
CA LYS A 86 0.24 5.06 8.10
C LYS A 86 0.94 4.18 7.07
N TYR A 87 2.15 3.79 7.41
CA TYR A 87 2.94 2.80 6.69
C TYR A 87 3.34 1.68 7.65
N HIS A 88 3.25 0.42 7.23
CA HIS A 88 3.75 -0.73 8.02
C HIS A 88 4.28 -1.85 7.11
N ASP A 89 5.58 -2.14 7.17
CA ASP A 89 6.23 -3.14 6.32
C ASP A 89 5.95 -2.99 4.82
N ARG A 90 5.11 -3.84 4.23
CA ARG A 90 4.69 -3.76 2.83
C ARG A 90 3.34 -3.07 2.66
N ASP A 91 2.71 -2.66 3.75
CA ASP A 91 1.37 -2.11 3.78
C ASP A 91 1.40 -0.58 3.87
N ILE A 92 0.44 0.03 3.19
CA ILE A 92 0.04 1.42 3.37
C ILE A 92 -1.40 1.48 3.82
N TYR A 93 -1.74 2.49 4.60
CA TYR A 93 -3.09 2.69 5.09
C TYR A 93 -3.57 4.03 4.58
N CYS A 94 -4.64 3.98 3.78
CA CYS A 94 -5.30 5.15 3.22
C CYS A 94 -6.61 5.39 3.96
N ARG A 95 -7.01 6.65 4.06
CA ARG A 95 -8.35 7.03 4.48
C ARG A 95 -8.99 7.93 3.44
N ILE A 96 -10.30 7.82 3.30
CA ILE A 96 -11.15 8.75 2.56
C ILE A 96 -12.30 9.16 3.48
N THR A 97 -12.75 10.39 3.34
CA THR A 97 -13.88 10.91 4.11
C THR A 97 -15.13 10.88 3.24
N ALA A 98 -16.26 10.53 3.85
CA ALA A 98 -17.56 10.60 3.23
C ALA A 98 -18.55 11.26 4.19
N ASP A 99 -19.50 12.01 3.68
CA ASP A 99 -20.59 12.56 4.48
C ASP A 99 -21.88 11.79 4.19
N TYR A 100 -22.58 11.38 5.25
CA TYR A 100 -23.89 10.75 5.18
C TYR A 100 -24.85 11.45 6.14
N LYS A 101 -25.95 12.02 5.62
CA LYS A 101 -26.96 12.73 6.43
C LYS A 101 -26.35 13.74 7.41
N GLY A 102 -25.34 14.48 6.98
CA GLY A 102 -24.64 15.48 7.79
C GLY A 102 -23.65 14.92 8.82
N LYS A 103 -23.37 13.61 8.81
CA LYS A 103 -22.30 12.99 9.60
C LYS A 103 -21.12 12.61 8.73
N THR A 104 -19.92 13.01 9.15
CA THR A 104 -18.68 12.59 8.49
C THR A 104 -18.28 11.19 8.94
N ILE A 105 -18.09 10.31 7.97
CA ILE A 105 -17.61 8.94 8.08
C ILE A 105 -16.16 8.91 7.58
N THR A 106 -15.29 8.19 8.27
CA THR A 106 -13.93 7.93 7.80
C THR A 106 -13.81 6.48 7.38
N VAL A 107 -13.62 6.25 6.09
CA VAL A 107 -13.43 4.92 5.51
C VAL A 107 -11.94 4.69 5.33
N ARG A 108 -11.44 3.55 5.82
CA ARG A 108 -10.02 3.23 5.87
C ARG A 108 -9.74 1.97 5.05
N PHE A 109 -8.66 2.03 4.28
CA PHE A 109 -8.23 0.98 3.38
C PHE A 109 -6.80 0.57 3.71
N LYS A 110 -6.56 -0.74 3.72
CA LYS A 110 -5.23 -1.33 3.78
C LYS A 110 -4.79 -1.74 2.38
N GLY A 111 -3.64 -1.23 1.95
CA GLY A 111 -3.01 -1.56 0.67
C GLY A 111 -1.73 -2.34 0.88
N THR A 112 -1.67 -3.60 0.45
CA THR A 112 -0.42 -4.41 0.48
C THR A 112 0.32 -4.28 -0.85
N LYS A 113 1.58 -3.86 -0.79
CA LYS A 113 2.44 -3.64 -1.97
C LYS A 113 2.69 -4.98 -2.68
N ILE A 114 2.34 -5.00 -3.97
CA ILE A 114 2.67 -6.10 -4.88
C ILE A 114 4.04 -5.82 -5.49
N ILE A 115 4.17 -4.69 -6.19
CA ILE A 115 5.42 -4.24 -6.84
C ILE A 115 5.29 -2.76 -7.25
N GLY A 116 6.35 -1.98 -7.14
CA GLY A 116 6.35 -0.56 -7.53
C GLY A 116 5.17 0.20 -6.91
N THR A 117 4.33 0.83 -7.73
CA THR A 117 3.11 1.54 -7.26
C THR A 117 1.84 0.68 -7.32
N LYS A 118 1.95 -0.64 -7.47
CA LYS A 118 0.80 -1.56 -7.50
C LYS A 118 0.56 -2.14 -6.11
N TYR A 119 -0.67 -1.99 -5.64
CA TYR A 119 -1.15 -2.43 -4.34
C TYR A 119 -2.40 -3.28 -4.52
N LYS A 120 -2.56 -4.28 -3.64
CA LYS A 120 -3.83 -4.98 -3.40
C LYS A 120 -4.51 -4.30 -2.22
N TRP A 121 -5.75 -3.86 -2.41
CA TRP A 121 -6.50 -3.12 -1.39
C TRP A 121 -7.54 -4.00 -0.71
N SER A 122 -7.81 -3.70 0.56
CA SER A 122 -8.93 -4.24 1.33
C SER A 122 -9.46 -3.17 2.28
N LEU A 123 -10.73 -3.26 2.64
CA LEU A 123 -11.31 -2.42 3.69
C LEU A 123 -10.70 -2.78 5.05
N GLU A 124 -10.43 -1.77 5.87
CA GLU A 124 -9.87 -1.93 7.22
C GLU A 124 -10.95 -1.87 8.30
N ASN A 125 -11.96 -1.02 8.12
CA ASN A 125 -12.95 -0.70 9.14
C ASN A 125 -14.39 -0.83 8.63
N GLU A 126 -14.89 -2.07 8.58
CA GLU A 126 -16.29 -2.37 8.25
C GLU A 126 -17.28 -1.67 9.19
N ASP A 127 -16.86 -1.36 10.42
CA ASP A 127 -17.65 -0.61 11.40
C ASP A 127 -18.04 0.81 10.93
N ALA A 128 -17.31 1.39 9.97
CA ALA A 128 -17.68 2.68 9.37
C ALA A 128 -19.05 2.66 8.68
N PHE A 129 -19.52 1.47 8.28
CA PHE A 129 -20.75 1.29 7.52
C PHE A 129 -21.96 0.94 8.39
N GLU A 130 -21.79 0.81 9.72
CA GLU A 130 -22.93 0.52 10.61
C GLU A 130 -24.00 1.61 10.60
N VAL A 131 -23.62 2.84 10.23
CA VAL A 131 -24.54 3.98 10.05
C VAL A 131 -25.59 3.77 8.95
N PHE A 132 -25.39 2.78 8.07
CA PHE A 132 -26.32 2.42 7.01
C PHE A 132 -27.24 1.24 7.38
N LYS A 133 -26.90 0.49 8.44
CA LYS A 133 -27.73 -0.60 8.92
C LYS A 133 -29.07 -0.01 9.40
N LYS A 134 -30.17 -0.60 8.92
CA LYS A 134 -31.54 -0.22 9.32
C LYS A 134 -31.88 -0.70 10.72
#